data_AF-A0A137QGT2-F1
#
_entry.id   AF-A0A137QGT2-F1
#
_cell.length_a   1.000
_cell.length_b   1.000
_cell.length_c   1.000
_cell.angle_alpha   90.00
_cell.angle_beta   90.00
_cell.angle_gamma   90.00
#
_symmetry.space_group_name_H-M   'P 1'
#
loop_
_entity.id
_entity.type
_entity.pdbx_description
1 polymer ?
#
loop_
_entity_poly.entity_id
_entity_poly.type
_entity_poly.pdbx_seq_one_letter_code
_entity_poly.pdbx_strand_id
1 'polypeptide(L)'
;MPGQSTAADSQLPQWWDIETEWIGFVPMQPVLYEGAWFRPLNSLPDMVHALPTGQYQLNKAWISVWTCIEETLITVVHTLKKKNAFRCLMPFAPEEWKYDAIHHTEEAALMHIKNGRDWFAMWIGLLYWMTRKSINPASFVEGISAPTWFIQLVQELPLQQAIWDLVWTVPLLQRSMRWNQVGVWLHHLADVNEQPSTQWFVDQHIPVWYRWGHREDQSNQNPFFALISSSAKERQSATTLIFSMLLMYLPVDVVPLNTPHDTSHLDPNSKDIDVWKTVIAMAKKIWDTFWEKRKATHERMLKEETPMKREVRQNHERNKPHKSVKVYEWGWNTETLPKFVKELVRIADQEETLAEHENLIEVYNSFFNEWHCTAKFQDTWVVEDTTAPVCLRALSPDLLSSDVSSSLVPYKHMASSTKEFKQERTQLEVVCLLSRFFGFVPPIPMHDNSTAVTTDADKKCLVAILGLDASTVSNEFLLSPLGKTCQLFLKMFYSRDLESKPEADLWDLSDDNCQTLAFLKRVSAIRTVKCSLGQTWYMFDFGNLCTTPWNLAVQSAAAALFICHLDDTMEEEEVALELA
;
A
#
# COMPACT_ATOMS: atom_id res chain seq x y z
N MET A 1 19.61 4.16 -16.28
CA MET A 1 21.09 4.17 -16.12
C MET A 1 21.44 3.50 -14.80
N PRO A 2 22.66 2.95 -14.64
CA PRO A 2 23.13 2.45 -13.35
C PRO A 2 22.97 3.55 -12.30
N GLY A 3 22.36 3.22 -11.16
CA GLY A 3 22.09 4.16 -10.06
C GLY A 3 20.83 5.03 -10.17
N GLN A 4 19.99 4.89 -11.21
CA GLN A 4 18.72 5.65 -11.34
C GLN A 4 17.47 4.92 -10.82
N SER A 5 17.52 3.60 -10.64
CA SER A 5 16.38 2.78 -10.21
C SER A 5 16.87 1.73 -9.23
N THR A 6 16.30 1.68 -8.04
CA THR A 6 16.55 0.66 -7.02
C THR A 6 15.85 -0.66 -7.37
N ALA A 7 16.22 -1.75 -6.70
CA ALA A 7 15.52 -3.03 -6.86
C ALA A 7 14.03 -2.89 -6.50
N ALA A 8 13.71 -2.11 -5.47
CA ALA A 8 12.33 -1.83 -5.06
C ALA A 8 11.51 -1.13 -6.16
N ASP A 9 12.11 -0.17 -6.87
CA ASP A 9 11.45 0.53 -7.99
C ASP A 9 11.12 -0.43 -9.15
N SER A 10 11.90 -1.50 -9.29
CA SER A 10 11.72 -2.53 -10.33
C SER A 10 10.86 -3.73 -9.87
N GLN A 11 10.33 -3.70 -8.65
CA GLN A 11 9.53 -4.77 -8.05
C GLN A 11 8.01 -4.55 -8.16
N LEU A 12 7.57 -3.66 -9.04
CA LEU A 12 6.16 -3.53 -9.38
C LEU A 12 5.80 -4.43 -10.57
N PRO A 13 4.62 -5.09 -10.56
CA PRO A 13 4.21 -5.92 -11.68
C PRO A 13 4.14 -5.08 -12.97
N GLN A 14 4.74 -5.60 -14.04
CA GLN A 14 4.78 -4.94 -15.34
C GLN A 14 3.93 -5.68 -16.37
N TRP A 15 3.53 -4.99 -17.43
CA TRP A 15 2.94 -5.61 -18.61
C TRP A 15 3.93 -6.58 -19.24
N TRP A 16 3.43 -7.76 -19.63
CA TRP A 16 4.24 -8.80 -20.24
C TRP A 16 4.89 -8.25 -21.50
N ASP A 17 6.19 -8.43 -21.57
CA ASP A 17 6.98 -8.16 -22.76
C ASP A 17 8.04 -9.26 -22.87
N ILE A 18 8.34 -9.68 -24.10
CA ILE A 18 9.21 -10.82 -24.35
C ILE A 18 10.62 -10.62 -23.80
N GLU A 19 11.11 -9.39 -23.73
CA GLU A 19 12.46 -9.10 -23.25
C GLU A 19 12.52 -8.97 -21.72
N THR A 20 11.39 -8.69 -21.08
CA THR A 20 11.30 -8.37 -19.65
C THR A 20 10.37 -9.28 -18.84
N GLU A 21 9.83 -10.35 -19.45
CA GLU A 21 8.92 -11.28 -18.76
C GLU A 21 9.51 -11.94 -17.51
N TRP A 22 10.83 -12.00 -17.41
CA TRP A 22 11.55 -12.49 -16.24
C TRP A 22 11.38 -11.59 -15.00
N ILE A 23 10.99 -10.32 -15.16
CA ILE A 23 10.74 -9.41 -14.03
C ILE A 23 9.66 -9.97 -13.11
N GLY A 24 8.64 -10.65 -13.66
CA GLY A 24 7.59 -11.27 -12.85
C GLY A 24 8.09 -12.39 -11.94
N PHE A 25 9.30 -12.92 -12.19
CA PHE A 25 9.95 -13.96 -11.41
C PHE A 25 10.88 -13.39 -10.32
N VAL A 26 11.06 -12.07 -10.27
CA VAL A 26 11.89 -11.41 -9.26
C VAL A 26 11.22 -11.56 -7.89
N PRO A 27 11.97 -11.98 -6.85
CA PRO A 27 11.44 -12.02 -5.50
C PRO A 27 11.25 -10.61 -4.94
N MET A 28 10.14 -10.39 -4.26
CA MET A 28 9.82 -9.14 -3.55
C MET A 28 10.73 -8.97 -2.33
N GLN A 29 11.12 -7.73 -2.02
CA GLN A 29 11.83 -7.44 -0.78
C GLN A 29 10.91 -7.59 0.45
N PRO A 30 11.45 -8.02 1.62
CA PRO A 30 12.83 -8.45 1.83
C PRO A 30 13.10 -9.84 1.23
N VAL A 31 14.21 -9.98 0.50
CA VAL A 31 14.62 -11.28 -0.06
C VAL A 31 15.32 -12.11 1.01
N LEU A 32 14.79 -13.32 1.26
CA LEU A 32 15.44 -14.30 2.12
C LEU A 32 16.50 -15.04 1.29
N TYR A 33 17.76 -14.62 1.39
CA TYR A 33 18.85 -15.25 0.67
C TYR A 33 19.25 -16.58 1.32
N GLU A 34 18.50 -17.63 1.02
CA GLU A 34 18.75 -18.97 1.58
C GLU A 34 19.71 -19.82 0.73
N GLY A 35 20.22 -20.89 1.34
CA GLY A 35 21.16 -21.81 0.71
C GLY A 35 22.62 -21.36 0.80
N ALA A 36 23.55 -22.30 0.60
CA ALA A 36 24.98 -22.04 0.78
C ALA A 36 25.54 -20.99 -0.22
N TRP A 37 24.91 -20.83 -1.38
CA TRP A 37 25.36 -19.86 -2.39
C TRP A 37 25.00 -18.41 -2.01
N PHE A 38 23.75 -18.16 -1.62
CA PHE A 38 23.25 -16.79 -1.40
C PHE A 38 23.21 -16.35 0.06
N ARG A 39 23.32 -17.27 1.03
CA ARG A 39 23.38 -16.95 2.47
C ARG A 39 24.34 -15.81 2.84
N PRO A 40 25.53 -15.67 2.22
CA PRO A 40 26.42 -14.52 2.43
C PRO A 40 25.78 -13.13 2.26
N LEU A 41 24.67 -13.02 1.52
CA LEU A 41 23.96 -11.77 1.28
C LEU A 41 23.03 -11.36 2.44
N ASN A 42 22.67 -12.25 3.38
CA ASN A 42 21.70 -11.90 4.45
C ASN A 42 22.27 -10.95 5.52
N SER A 43 23.59 -10.91 5.70
CA SER A 43 24.21 -10.10 6.74
C SER A 43 24.43 -8.67 6.22
N LEU A 44 24.10 -7.63 7.01
CA LEU A 44 24.39 -6.22 6.70
C LEU A 44 25.04 -5.43 7.85
N PRO A 45 24.63 -5.59 9.13
CA PRO A 45 25.00 -4.62 10.17
C PRO A 45 26.51 -4.48 10.45
N ASP A 46 27.30 -5.55 10.28
CA ASP A 46 28.75 -5.56 10.63
C ASP A 46 29.67 -5.52 9.40
N MET A 47 29.15 -5.11 8.24
CA MET A 47 29.85 -5.27 6.96
C MET A 47 30.70 -4.05 6.55
N VAL A 48 30.42 -2.86 7.08
CA VAL A 48 31.14 -1.63 6.71
C VAL A 48 32.38 -1.46 7.57
N HIS A 49 33.52 -1.25 6.91
CA HIS A 49 34.81 -1.07 7.56
C HIS A 49 35.29 0.36 7.37
N ALA A 50 35.53 1.06 8.48
CA ALA A 50 36.22 2.34 8.47
C ALA A 50 37.71 2.14 8.14
N LEU A 51 38.18 2.80 7.08
CA LEU A 51 39.57 2.77 6.65
C LEU A 51 40.40 3.78 7.48
N PRO A 52 41.72 3.57 7.63
CA PRO A 52 42.59 4.53 8.33
C PRO A 52 42.58 5.95 7.75
N THR A 53 42.11 6.10 6.50
CA THR A 53 41.95 7.38 5.80
C THR A 53 40.67 8.14 6.19
N GLY A 54 39.83 7.58 7.06
CA GLY A 54 38.51 8.14 7.41
C GLY A 54 37.42 7.88 6.37
N GLN A 55 37.68 6.98 5.41
CA GLN A 55 36.73 6.55 4.39
C GLN A 55 36.09 5.21 4.77
N TYR A 56 35.00 4.83 4.10
CA TYR A 56 34.21 3.65 4.43
C TYR A 56 34.08 2.74 3.20
N GLN A 57 34.12 1.42 3.42
CA GLN A 57 34.02 0.42 2.37
C GLN A 57 33.43 -0.88 2.93
N LEU A 58 32.80 -1.69 2.08
CA LEU A 58 32.51 -3.08 2.42
C LEU A 58 33.80 -3.81 2.82
N ASN A 59 33.75 -4.63 3.86
CA ASN A 59 34.90 -5.45 4.26
C ASN A 59 35.43 -6.24 3.06
N LYS A 60 36.76 -6.22 2.85
CA LYS A 60 37.40 -6.90 1.71
C LYS A 60 37.05 -8.38 1.59
N ALA A 61 36.86 -9.08 2.70
CA ALA A 61 36.43 -10.47 2.68
C ALA A 61 35.02 -10.61 2.09
N TRP A 62 34.10 -9.70 2.44
CA TRP A 62 32.75 -9.67 1.90
C TRP A 62 32.70 -9.22 0.44
N ILE A 63 33.55 -8.26 0.02
CA ILE A 63 33.71 -7.90 -1.39
C ILE A 63 34.06 -9.14 -2.20
N SER A 64 35.11 -9.88 -1.81
CA SER A 64 35.52 -11.09 -2.54
C SER A 64 34.40 -12.15 -2.62
N VAL A 65 33.60 -12.29 -1.55
CA VAL A 65 32.48 -13.23 -1.55
C VAL A 65 31.35 -12.77 -2.47
N TRP A 66 30.97 -11.50 -2.43
CA TRP A 66 29.90 -10.95 -3.27
C TRP A 66 30.30 -10.95 -4.75
N THR A 67 31.54 -10.56 -5.07
CA THR A 67 32.09 -10.64 -6.42
C THR A 67 32.06 -12.08 -6.94
N CYS A 68 32.44 -13.07 -6.12
CA CYS A 68 32.38 -14.49 -6.52
C CYS A 68 30.94 -14.95 -6.82
N ILE A 69 29.96 -14.53 -6.00
CA ILE A 69 28.54 -14.83 -6.23
C ILE A 69 28.08 -14.19 -7.55
N GLU A 70 28.41 -12.92 -7.75
CA GLU A 70 28.06 -12.13 -8.93
C GLU A 70 28.64 -12.72 -10.21
N GLU A 71 29.95 -12.97 -10.26
CA GLU A 71 30.63 -13.59 -11.41
C GLU A 71 30.02 -14.95 -11.76
N THR A 72 29.74 -15.77 -10.74
CA THR A 72 29.11 -17.08 -10.94
C THR A 72 27.70 -16.91 -11.52
N LEU A 73 26.90 -16.00 -10.97
CA LEU A 73 25.53 -15.75 -11.40
C LEU A 73 25.47 -15.24 -12.84
N ILE A 74 26.32 -14.25 -13.16
CA ILE A 74 26.49 -13.70 -14.50
C ILE A 74 26.92 -14.79 -15.48
N THR A 75 27.89 -15.65 -15.11
CA THR A 75 28.38 -16.74 -15.96
C THR A 75 27.27 -17.76 -16.28
N VAL A 76 26.51 -18.16 -15.26
CA VAL A 76 25.39 -19.11 -15.42
C VAL A 76 24.32 -18.53 -16.34
N VAL A 77 23.90 -17.29 -16.09
CA VAL A 77 22.87 -16.60 -16.87
C VAL A 77 23.29 -16.44 -18.33
N HIS A 78 24.51 -15.98 -18.60
CA HIS A 78 25.03 -15.85 -19.97
C HIS A 78 25.08 -17.20 -20.70
N THR A 79 25.49 -18.25 -19.99
CA THR A 79 25.58 -19.61 -20.56
C THR A 79 24.21 -20.14 -20.93
N LEU A 80 23.23 -20.03 -20.03
CA LEU A 80 21.85 -20.47 -20.30
C LEU A 80 21.19 -19.63 -21.40
N LYS A 81 21.38 -18.31 -21.38
CA LYS A 81 20.89 -17.40 -22.42
C LYS A 81 21.40 -17.79 -23.80
N LYS A 82 22.72 -18.02 -23.93
CA LYS A 82 23.34 -18.43 -25.18
C LYS A 82 22.85 -19.81 -25.63
N LYS A 83 22.79 -20.79 -24.72
CA LYS A 83 22.44 -22.18 -25.04
C LYS A 83 20.99 -22.34 -25.51
N ASN A 84 20.07 -21.59 -24.92
CA ASN A 84 18.64 -21.67 -25.21
C ASN A 84 18.14 -20.54 -26.13
N ALA A 85 19.04 -19.65 -26.60
CA ALA A 85 18.71 -18.47 -27.40
C ALA A 85 17.61 -17.62 -26.76
N PHE A 86 17.64 -17.45 -25.43
CA PHE A 86 16.63 -16.69 -24.70
C PHE A 86 16.65 -15.21 -25.11
N ARG A 87 15.49 -14.69 -25.51
CA ARG A 87 15.26 -13.26 -25.73
C ARG A 87 14.96 -12.63 -24.36
N CYS A 88 15.92 -11.90 -23.80
CA CYS A 88 15.76 -11.20 -22.54
C CYS A 88 16.73 -10.03 -22.42
N LEU A 89 16.25 -8.92 -21.86
CA LEU A 89 17.05 -7.78 -21.41
C LEU A 89 17.66 -8.14 -20.06
N MET A 90 18.99 -8.14 -19.95
CA MET A 90 19.67 -8.47 -18.70
C MET A 90 19.69 -7.22 -17.80
N PRO A 91 19.51 -7.37 -16.47
CA PRO A 91 19.80 -6.29 -15.54
C PRO A 91 21.28 -5.94 -15.60
N PHE A 92 21.62 -4.72 -15.20
CA PHE A 92 23.01 -4.32 -15.04
C PHE A 92 23.64 -5.05 -13.84
N ALA A 93 24.97 -5.13 -13.80
CA ALA A 93 25.67 -5.94 -12.81
C ALA A 93 25.55 -5.32 -11.39
N PRO A 94 25.38 -6.11 -10.31
CA PRO A 94 25.31 -5.57 -8.96
C PRO A 94 26.50 -4.68 -8.59
N GLU A 95 27.71 -4.96 -9.10
CA GLU A 95 28.91 -4.12 -8.88
C GLU A 95 28.73 -2.67 -9.37
N GLU A 96 27.84 -2.41 -10.32
CA GLU A 96 27.59 -1.06 -10.81
C GLU A 96 26.90 -0.16 -9.77
N TRP A 97 26.35 -0.75 -8.69
CA TRP A 97 25.95 -0.03 -7.48
C TRP A 97 27.11 0.42 -6.61
N LYS A 98 28.35 0.05 -6.95
CA LYS A 98 29.58 0.44 -6.25
C LYS A 98 29.59 -0.04 -4.78
N TYR A 99 29.07 -1.24 -4.53
CA TYR A 99 29.13 -1.85 -3.19
C TYR A 99 30.57 -2.17 -2.76
N ASP A 100 31.47 -2.33 -3.73
CA ASP A 100 32.89 -2.61 -3.56
C ASP A 100 33.76 -1.33 -3.51
N ALA A 101 33.21 -0.17 -3.83
CA ALA A 101 33.95 1.08 -3.87
C ALA A 101 34.20 1.68 -2.48
N ILE A 102 35.20 2.56 -2.41
CA ILE A 102 35.50 3.36 -1.22
C ILE A 102 34.64 4.62 -1.25
N HIS A 103 33.99 4.93 -0.13
CA HIS A 103 33.08 6.06 0.05
C HIS A 103 33.58 7.02 1.13
N HIS A 104 33.22 8.29 1.03
CA HIS A 104 33.65 9.31 2.00
C HIS A 104 32.86 9.31 3.30
N THR A 105 31.63 8.81 3.28
CA THR A 105 30.75 8.72 4.44
C THR A 105 30.25 7.29 4.64
N GLU A 106 29.94 6.94 5.88
CA GLU A 106 29.44 5.62 6.24
C GLU A 106 28.06 5.37 5.62
N GLU A 107 27.22 6.40 5.61
CA GLU A 107 25.86 6.37 5.08
C GLU A 107 25.86 6.10 3.57
N ALA A 108 26.77 6.74 2.83
CA ALA A 108 26.92 6.48 1.40
C ALA A 108 27.38 5.04 1.14
N ALA A 109 28.35 4.54 1.91
CA ALA A 109 28.79 3.15 1.83
C ALA A 109 27.63 2.18 2.09
N LEU A 110 26.89 2.36 3.19
CA LEU A 110 25.75 1.54 3.55
C LEU A 110 24.66 1.54 2.47
N MET A 111 24.35 2.72 1.91
CA MET A 111 23.38 2.86 0.82
C MET A 111 23.81 2.07 -0.42
N HIS A 112 25.05 2.25 -0.88
CA HIS A 112 25.58 1.54 -2.05
C HIS A 112 25.66 0.03 -1.83
N ILE A 113 26.06 -0.41 -0.64
CA ILE A 113 26.12 -1.82 -0.24
C ILE A 113 24.70 -2.43 -0.21
N LYS A 114 23.74 -1.75 0.40
CA LYS A 114 22.35 -2.22 0.46
C LYS A 114 21.73 -2.30 -0.94
N ASN A 115 21.90 -1.27 -1.76
CA ASN A 115 21.36 -1.27 -3.12
C ASN A 115 22.01 -2.35 -3.98
N GLY A 116 23.33 -2.54 -3.88
CA GLY A 116 24.04 -3.63 -4.56
C GLY A 116 23.54 -5.01 -4.13
N ARG A 117 23.39 -5.23 -2.81
CA ARG A 117 22.81 -6.47 -2.24
C ARG A 117 21.42 -6.74 -2.81
N ASP A 118 20.53 -5.77 -2.70
CA ASP A 118 19.13 -5.92 -3.09
C ASP A 118 19.01 -6.15 -4.61
N TRP A 119 19.96 -5.64 -5.39
CA TRP A 119 20.03 -5.84 -6.84
C TRP A 119 20.32 -7.29 -7.26
N PHE A 120 20.93 -8.12 -6.40
CA PHE A 120 21.06 -9.56 -6.67
C PHE A 120 19.69 -10.23 -6.89
N ALA A 121 18.62 -9.69 -6.31
CA ALA A 121 17.25 -10.19 -6.52
C ALA A 121 16.86 -10.20 -8.00
N MET A 122 17.28 -9.19 -8.77
CA MET A 122 16.98 -9.08 -10.21
C MET A 122 17.61 -10.23 -10.99
N TRP A 123 18.89 -10.51 -10.71
CA TRP A 123 19.63 -11.60 -11.34
C TRP A 123 19.12 -12.98 -10.91
N ILE A 124 18.72 -13.13 -9.65
CA ILE A 124 18.09 -14.35 -9.14
C ILE A 124 16.75 -14.59 -9.86
N GLY A 125 15.91 -13.57 -10.03
CA GLY A 125 14.66 -13.66 -10.79
C GLY A 125 14.88 -14.06 -12.25
N LEU A 126 15.89 -13.45 -12.90
CA LEU A 126 16.28 -13.81 -14.27
C LEU A 126 16.74 -15.27 -14.36
N LEU A 127 17.60 -15.72 -13.44
CA LEU A 127 18.05 -17.12 -13.40
C LEU A 127 16.86 -18.07 -13.16
N TYR A 128 16.00 -17.75 -12.20
CA TYR A 128 14.81 -18.54 -11.89
C TYR A 128 13.93 -18.72 -13.12
N TRP A 129 13.61 -17.62 -13.82
CA TRP A 129 12.88 -17.65 -15.09
C TRP A 129 13.56 -18.55 -16.14
N MET A 130 14.88 -18.44 -16.34
CA MET A 130 15.62 -19.28 -17.29
C MET A 130 15.48 -20.78 -16.95
N THR A 131 15.59 -21.14 -15.67
CA THR A 131 15.43 -22.54 -15.24
C THR A 131 14.04 -23.10 -15.54
N ARG A 132 12.99 -22.25 -15.52
CA ARG A 132 11.60 -22.63 -15.85
C ARG A 132 11.32 -22.68 -17.34
N LYS A 133 11.97 -21.83 -18.13
CA LYS A 133 11.85 -21.84 -19.60
C LYS A 133 12.62 -22.99 -20.25
N SER A 134 13.64 -23.52 -19.60
CA SER A 134 14.32 -24.73 -20.06
C SER A 134 13.40 -25.96 -19.98
N ILE A 135 12.96 -26.43 -21.14
CA ILE A 135 12.02 -27.56 -21.24
C ILE A 135 12.71 -28.85 -20.80
N ASN A 136 12.11 -29.53 -19.83
CA ASN A 136 12.54 -30.86 -19.39
C ASN A 136 11.97 -31.97 -20.29
N PRO A 137 12.70 -33.08 -20.52
CA PRO A 137 12.16 -34.21 -21.24
C PRO A 137 11.00 -34.86 -20.47
N ALA A 138 10.12 -35.58 -21.15
CA ALA A 138 8.96 -36.24 -20.52
C ALA A 138 9.34 -37.27 -19.42
N SER A 139 10.57 -37.78 -19.43
CA SER A 139 11.11 -38.68 -18.42
C SER A 139 11.63 -37.97 -17.16
N PHE A 140 11.62 -36.63 -17.13
CA PHE A 140 12.13 -35.86 -16.01
C PHE A 140 11.22 -36.03 -14.79
N VAL A 141 11.83 -36.40 -13.66
CA VAL A 141 11.18 -36.43 -12.35
C VAL A 141 11.95 -35.50 -11.43
N GLU A 142 11.26 -34.46 -10.93
CA GLU A 142 11.84 -33.47 -10.02
C GLU A 142 12.41 -34.14 -8.76
N GLY A 143 13.63 -33.75 -8.36
CA GLY A 143 14.35 -34.33 -7.22
C GLY A 143 15.06 -35.66 -7.50
N ILE A 144 14.79 -36.33 -8.64
CA ILE A 144 15.43 -37.60 -9.02
C ILE A 144 16.35 -37.42 -10.23
N SER A 145 15.85 -36.76 -11.28
CA SER A 145 16.59 -36.52 -12.52
C SER A 145 17.19 -35.11 -12.51
N ALA A 146 18.38 -34.96 -13.09
CA ALA A 146 18.93 -33.65 -13.39
C ALA A 146 18.09 -32.97 -14.50
N PRO A 147 17.67 -31.71 -14.33
CA PRO A 147 16.90 -31.00 -15.34
C PRO A 147 17.80 -30.51 -16.46
N THR A 148 17.14 -30.19 -17.57
CA THR A 148 17.81 -29.77 -18.80
C THR A 148 18.75 -28.59 -18.58
N TRP A 149 18.34 -27.57 -17.82
CA TRP A 149 19.20 -26.39 -17.59
C TRP A 149 20.51 -26.75 -16.87
N PHE A 150 20.47 -27.70 -15.92
CA PHE A 150 21.65 -28.13 -15.19
C PHE A 150 22.58 -28.95 -16.08
N ILE A 151 22.02 -29.87 -16.86
CA ILE A 151 22.79 -30.68 -17.84
C ILE A 151 23.47 -29.75 -18.85
N GLN A 152 22.78 -28.72 -19.33
CA GLN A 152 23.32 -27.71 -20.24
C GLN A 152 24.51 -26.98 -19.61
N LEU A 153 24.42 -26.54 -18.35
CA LEU A 153 25.52 -25.88 -17.66
C LEU A 153 26.75 -26.78 -17.51
N VAL A 154 26.56 -28.02 -17.06
CA VAL A 154 27.66 -28.97 -16.89
C VAL A 154 28.37 -29.27 -18.23
N GLN A 155 27.61 -29.35 -19.32
CA GLN A 155 28.17 -29.57 -20.67
C GLN A 155 28.97 -28.39 -21.19
N GLU A 156 28.49 -27.16 -20.98
CA GLU A 156 29.16 -25.95 -21.46
C GLU A 156 30.35 -25.54 -20.56
N LEU A 157 30.30 -25.87 -19.27
CA LEU A 157 31.31 -25.48 -18.27
C LEU A 157 31.80 -26.67 -17.42
N PRO A 158 32.43 -27.70 -18.02
CA PRO A 158 32.74 -28.96 -17.35
C PRO A 158 33.79 -28.85 -16.22
N LEU A 159 34.59 -27.78 -16.18
CA LEU A 159 35.68 -27.61 -15.21
C LEU A 159 35.22 -27.08 -13.85
N GLN A 160 33.93 -26.79 -13.67
CA GLN A 160 33.38 -26.10 -12.49
C GLN A 160 32.26 -26.89 -11.79
N GLN A 161 32.28 -28.22 -11.86
CA GLN A 161 31.22 -29.11 -11.34
C GLN A 161 30.76 -28.75 -9.92
N ALA A 162 31.71 -28.50 -8.99
CA ALA A 162 31.37 -28.17 -7.59
C ALA A 162 30.55 -26.87 -7.46
N ILE A 163 30.78 -25.90 -8.34
CA ILE A 163 30.01 -24.66 -8.40
C ILE A 163 28.60 -24.96 -8.90
N TRP A 164 28.45 -25.83 -9.89
CA TRP A 164 27.14 -26.20 -10.44
C TRP A 164 26.31 -27.01 -9.45
N ASP A 165 26.92 -27.93 -8.73
CA ASP A 165 26.26 -28.66 -7.65
C ASP A 165 25.76 -27.70 -6.55
N LEU A 166 26.51 -26.61 -6.29
CA LEU A 166 26.06 -25.54 -5.40
C LEU A 166 24.86 -24.77 -5.97
N VAL A 167 24.89 -24.40 -7.26
CA VAL A 167 23.74 -23.76 -7.95
C VAL A 167 22.49 -24.65 -7.91
N TRP A 168 22.66 -25.95 -8.15
CA TRP A 168 21.61 -26.96 -8.15
C TRP A 168 20.89 -27.09 -6.80
N THR A 169 21.63 -26.91 -5.70
CA THR A 169 21.11 -27.10 -4.34
C THR A 169 20.48 -25.83 -3.76
N VAL A 170 20.44 -24.73 -4.51
CA VAL A 170 19.88 -23.47 -4.00
C VAL A 170 18.36 -23.56 -3.86
N PRO A 171 17.81 -23.34 -2.65
CA PRO A 171 16.36 -23.34 -2.40
C PRO A 171 15.60 -22.34 -3.27
N LEU A 172 16.19 -21.16 -3.52
CA LEU A 172 15.59 -20.11 -4.36
C LEU A 172 15.34 -20.56 -5.81
N LEU A 173 15.98 -21.63 -6.29
CA LEU A 173 15.74 -22.18 -7.63
C LEU A 173 14.75 -23.36 -7.62
N GLN A 174 14.35 -23.84 -6.45
CA GLN A 174 13.42 -24.97 -6.32
C GLN A 174 11.97 -24.54 -6.54
N ARG A 175 11.15 -25.45 -7.07
CA ARG A 175 9.73 -25.19 -7.33
C ARG A 175 8.89 -25.20 -6.06
N SER A 176 9.31 -25.98 -5.08
CA SER A 176 8.67 -26.12 -3.77
C SER A 176 8.79 -24.84 -2.92
N MET A 177 9.78 -23.99 -3.19
CA MET A 177 9.99 -22.78 -2.41
C MET A 177 8.96 -21.73 -2.79
N ARG A 178 8.11 -21.36 -1.82
CA ARG A 178 7.12 -20.30 -1.98
C ARG A 178 7.71 -19.00 -1.47
N TRP A 179 7.73 -18.02 -2.34
CA TRP A 179 8.22 -16.67 -2.08
C TRP A 179 7.33 -15.70 -2.84
N ASN A 180 7.17 -14.51 -2.26
CA ASN A 180 6.40 -13.44 -2.89
C ASN A 180 7.20 -12.95 -4.09
N GLN A 181 6.62 -13.05 -5.27
CA GLN A 181 7.22 -12.58 -6.51
C GLN A 181 6.48 -11.35 -7.01
N VAL A 182 7.16 -10.56 -7.83
CA VAL A 182 6.59 -9.34 -8.44
C VAL A 182 5.35 -9.67 -9.27
N GLY A 183 5.37 -10.78 -10.01
CA GLY A 183 4.29 -11.17 -10.91
C GLY A 183 4.18 -10.31 -12.17
N VAL A 184 3.14 -10.56 -12.99
CA VAL A 184 3.06 -10.01 -14.35
C VAL A 184 1.63 -9.64 -14.77
N TRP A 185 1.48 -8.53 -15.49
CA TRP A 185 0.25 -8.18 -16.20
C TRP A 185 0.24 -8.81 -17.59
N LEU A 186 -0.73 -9.68 -17.86
CA LEU A 186 -0.86 -10.35 -19.16
C LEU A 186 -1.76 -9.55 -20.10
N HIS A 187 -1.35 -9.50 -21.36
CA HIS A 187 -2.19 -9.03 -22.45
C HIS A 187 -3.22 -10.08 -22.84
N HIS A 188 -4.27 -9.65 -23.54
CA HIS A 188 -5.17 -10.58 -24.21
C HIS A 188 -4.39 -11.37 -25.27
N LEU A 189 -4.53 -12.71 -25.30
CA LEU A 189 -3.75 -13.59 -26.19
C LEU A 189 -3.90 -13.28 -27.69
N ALA A 190 -4.99 -12.63 -28.08
CA ALA A 190 -5.19 -12.18 -29.46
C ALA A 190 -4.36 -10.94 -29.84
N ASP A 191 -3.89 -10.16 -28.85
CA ASP A 191 -3.17 -8.91 -29.08
C ASP A 191 -1.64 -9.13 -29.13
N VAL A 192 -1.15 -10.24 -28.58
CA VAL A 192 0.29 -10.49 -28.42
C VAL A 192 0.64 -11.93 -28.76
N ASN A 193 1.59 -12.10 -29.69
CA ASN A 193 2.15 -13.40 -30.04
C ASN A 193 3.23 -13.81 -29.03
N GLU A 194 3.41 -15.11 -28.82
CA GLU A 194 4.46 -15.72 -27.97
C GLU A 194 4.30 -15.53 -26.45
N GLN A 195 3.31 -14.76 -25.98
CA GLN A 195 2.97 -14.69 -24.56
C GLN A 195 2.58 -16.08 -24.03
N PRO A 196 3.23 -16.59 -22.96
CA PRO A 196 2.82 -17.86 -22.34
C PRO A 196 1.38 -17.78 -21.82
N SER A 197 0.74 -18.94 -21.72
CA SER A 197 -0.61 -19.00 -21.14
C SER A 197 -0.60 -18.58 -19.66
N THR A 198 -1.73 -18.06 -19.18
CA THR A 198 -1.93 -17.76 -17.75
C THR A 198 -1.59 -18.97 -16.87
N GLN A 199 -1.97 -20.17 -17.31
CA GLN A 199 -1.69 -21.42 -16.62
C GLN A 199 -0.18 -21.65 -16.43
N TRP A 200 0.64 -21.31 -17.43
CA TRP A 200 2.09 -21.49 -17.32
C TRP A 200 2.68 -20.69 -16.16
N PHE A 201 2.27 -19.43 -16.00
CA PHE A 201 2.71 -18.57 -14.88
C PHE A 201 2.19 -19.09 -13.53
N VAL A 202 0.91 -19.48 -13.47
CA VAL A 202 0.27 -20.00 -12.24
C VAL A 202 0.92 -21.30 -11.78
N ASP A 203 1.28 -22.18 -12.72
CA ASP A 203 2.02 -23.42 -12.45
C ASP A 203 3.42 -23.16 -11.88
N GLN A 204 3.99 -21.98 -12.15
CA GLN A 204 5.26 -21.51 -11.59
C GLN A 204 5.07 -20.67 -10.30
N HIS A 205 3.85 -20.59 -9.78
CA HIS A 205 3.47 -19.76 -8.63
C HIS A 205 3.68 -18.24 -8.82
N ILE A 206 3.73 -17.79 -10.07
CA ILE A 206 3.86 -16.36 -10.39
C ILE A 206 2.47 -15.69 -10.29
N PRO A 207 2.32 -14.61 -9.51
CA PRO A 207 1.10 -13.82 -9.51
C PRO A 207 0.84 -13.24 -10.90
N VAL A 208 -0.41 -13.34 -11.36
CA VAL A 208 -0.83 -12.84 -12.67
C VAL A 208 -1.99 -11.88 -12.52
N TRP A 209 -1.94 -10.80 -13.28
CA TRP A 209 -3.04 -9.87 -13.43
C TRP A 209 -3.35 -9.70 -14.91
N TYR A 210 -4.59 -9.40 -15.24
CA TYR A 210 -5.00 -9.11 -16.61
C TYR A 210 -6.31 -8.36 -16.56
N ARG A 211 -6.63 -7.65 -17.64
CA ARG A 211 -7.92 -6.95 -17.74
C ARG A 211 -9.01 -7.98 -17.96
N TRP A 212 -10.06 -7.94 -17.14
CA TRP A 212 -11.25 -8.75 -17.34
C TRP A 212 -12.36 -7.87 -17.92
N GLY A 213 -12.87 -8.25 -19.09
CA GLY A 213 -13.98 -7.57 -19.75
C GLY A 213 -14.77 -8.49 -20.67
N HIS A 214 -15.65 -7.89 -21.47
CA HIS A 214 -16.57 -8.62 -22.34
C HIS A 214 -15.83 -9.47 -23.40
N ARG A 215 -14.61 -9.08 -23.78
CA ARG A 215 -13.76 -9.81 -24.73
C ARG A 215 -13.22 -11.10 -24.09
N GLU A 216 -12.77 -11.01 -22.85
CA GLU A 216 -12.25 -12.13 -22.08
C GLU A 216 -13.37 -13.10 -21.70
N ASP A 217 -14.56 -12.61 -21.34
CA ASP A 217 -15.73 -13.47 -21.06
C ASP A 217 -16.15 -14.31 -22.28
N GLN A 218 -16.10 -13.74 -23.49
CA GLN A 218 -16.35 -14.48 -24.73
C GLN A 218 -15.24 -15.50 -25.01
N SER A 219 -13.98 -15.11 -24.81
CA SER A 219 -12.82 -15.96 -25.09
C SER A 219 -12.71 -17.12 -24.09
N ASN A 220 -13.20 -16.94 -22.86
CA ASN A 220 -13.22 -17.96 -21.82
C ASN A 220 -14.06 -19.20 -22.19
N GLN A 221 -15.01 -19.07 -23.12
CA GLN A 221 -15.79 -20.20 -23.63
C GLN A 221 -14.96 -21.10 -24.56
N ASN A 222 -13.81 -20.62 -25.04
CA ASN A 222 -12.91 -21.38 -25.88
C ASN A 222 -11.84 -22.07 -25.01
N PRO A 223 -11.75 -23.42 -25.01
CA PRO A 223 -10.80 -24.17 -24.19
C PRO A 223 -9.33 -23.88 -24.53
N PHE A 224 -9.04 -23.30 -25.70
CA PHE A 224 -7.70 -22.83 -26.08
C PHE A 224 -7.38 -21.41 -25.58
N PHE A 225 -8.38 -20.67 -25.09
CA PHE A 225 -8.29 -19.30 -24.60
C PHE A 225 -8.74 -19.14 -23.15
N ALA A 226 -8.87 -20.24 -22.41
CA ALA A 226 -9.13 -20.21 -20.98
C ALA A 226 -7.92 -19.58 -20.26
N LEU A 227 -7.84 -18.24 -20.28
CA LEU A 227 -7.34 -17.47 -19.13
C LEU A 227 -8.06 -18.10 -17.95
N ILE A 228 -7.36 -18.61 -16.93
CA ILE A 228 -7.99 -19.27 -15.79
C ILE A 228 -9.04 -18.31 -15.25
N SER A 229 -10.29 -18.50 -15.67
CA SER A 229 -11.34 -17.58 -15.33
C SER A 229 -11.51 -17.78 -13.86
N SER A 230 -11.18 -16.75 -13.09
CA SER A 230 -11.46 -16.77 -11.67
C SER A 230 -12.92 -17.19 -11.54
N SER A 231 -13.17 -18.14 -10.65
CA SER A 231 -14.53 -18.63 -10.43
C SER A 231 -15.46 -17.45 -10.24
N ALA A 232 -16.75 -17.57 -10.58
CA ALA A 232 -17.69 -16.47 -10.34
C ALA A 232 -17.60 -15.96 -8.89
N LYS A 233 -17.34 -16.89 -7.95
CA LYS A 233 -17.02 -16.62 -6.55
C LYS A 233 -15.75 -15.78 -6.38
N GLU A 234 -14.62 -16.12 -7.00
CA GLU A 234 -13.37 -15.35 -6.90
C GLU A 234 -13.43 -14.00 -7.62
N ARG A 235 -14.07 -13.93 -8.80
CA ARG A 235 -14.29 -12.65 -9.51
C ARG A 235 -15.13 -11.71 -8.67
N GLN A 236 -16.20 -12.24 -8.07
CA GLN A 236 -17.07 -11.46 -7.21
C GLN A 236 -16.45 -11.18 -5.84
N SER A 237 -15.67 -12.11 -5.28
CA SER A 237 -14.89 -11.88 -4.04
C SER A 237 -13.81 -10.82 -4.28
N ALA A 238 -13.12 -10.81 -5.42
CA ALA A 238 -12.19 -9.74 -5.76
C ALA A 238 -12.92 -8.40 -5.88
N THR A 239 -14.05 -8.33 -6.60
CA THR A 239 -14.86 -7.10 -6.67
C THR A 239 -15.72 -6.81 -5.43
N THR A 240 -15.65 -7.62 -4.37
CA THR A 240 -16.33 -7.34 -3.08
C THR A 240 -15.31 -7.06 -1.98
N LEU A 241 -14.15 -7.73 -1.98
CA LEU A 241 -13.08 -7.61 -0.99
C LEU A 241 -12.01 -6.58 -1.36
N ILE A 242 -11.71 -6.33 -2.65
CA ILE A 242 -10.88 -5.16 -3.05
C ILE A 242 -11.48 -3.89 -2.47
N PHE A 243 -12.80 -3.84 -2.36
CA PHE A 243 -13.56 -2.71 -1.85
C PHE A 243 -13.52 -2.59 -0.31
N SER A 244 -13.54 -3.69 0.44
CA SER A 244 -13.29 -3.66 1.90
C SER A 244 -11.84 -3.27 2.24
N MET A 245 -10.86 -3.69 1.42
CA MET A 245 -9.45 -3.44 1.67
C MET A 245 -9.02 -2.00 1.28
N LEU A 246 -9.63 -1.39 0.26
CA LEU A 246 -9.31 -0.02 -0.17
C LEU A 246 -9.67 1.06 0.87
N LEU A 247 -10.60 0.79 1.78
CA LEU A 247 -11.08 1.74 2.79
C LEU A 247 -10.24 1.79 4.06
N MET A 248 -9.56 0.70 4.43
CA MET A 248 -8.59 0.73 5.54
C MET A 248 -7.31 1.51 5.16
N TYR A 249 -7.03 1.65 3.87
CA TYR A 249 -5.84 2.33 3.35
C TYR A 249 -6.13 3.62 2.57
N LEU A 250 -7.36 4.14 2.60
CA LEU A 250 -7.66 5.44 2.00
C LEU A 250 -6.87 6.52 2.77
N PRO A 251 -5.83 7.14 2.18
CA PRO A 251 -5.06 8.14 2.88
C PRO A 251 -5.94 9.37 3.12
N VAL A 252 -5.83 9.95 4.30
CA VAL A 252 -6.23 11.34 4.55
C VAL A 252 -5.60 12.23 3.48
N ASP A 253 -6.41 12.70 2.53
CA ASP A 253 -6.20 13.87 1.66
C ASP A 253 -4.74 14.15 1.18
N VAL A 254 -4.02 13.13 0.68
CA VAL A 254 -2.71 13.36 0.05
C VAL A 254 -2.91 14.02 -1.31
N VAL A 255 -2.47 15.26 -1.45
CA VAL A 255 -2.37 15.95 -2.75
C VAL A 255 -1.13 15.42 -3.47
N PRO A 256 -1.24 14.76 -4.63
CA PRO A 256 -0.08 14.43 -5.43
C PRO A 256 0.40 15.72 -6.09
N LEU A 257 1.57 16.22 -5.67
CA LEU A 257 2.24 17.30 -6.38
C LEU A 257 3.43 16.71 -7.13
N ASN A 258 3.42 16.84 -8.46
CA ASN A 258 4.57 16.52 -9.30
C ASN A 258 5.75 17.43 -8.90
N THR A 259 6.80 16.84 -8.32
CA THR A 259 8.09 17.49 -8.06
C THR A 259 9.20 16.87 -8.91
N PRO A 260 10.26 17.62 -9.25
CA PRO A 260 11.44 17.09 -9.94
C PRO A 260 12.17 16.07 -9.05
N HIS A 261 12.64 14.98 -9.65
CA HIS A 261 13.38 13.91 -9.00
C HIS A 261 14.79 14.40 -8.58
N ASP A 262 15.00 14.69 -7.29
CA ASP A 262 16.29 14.53 -6.57
C ASP A 262 16.17 15.04 -5.11
N THR A 263 15.27 14.44 -4.31
CA THR A 263 15.20 14.69 -2.85
C THR A 263 14.86 13.42 -2.12
N SER A 264 15.88 12.61 -1.77
CA SER A 264 15.71 11.38 -0.99
C SER A 264 16.81 11.20 0.06
N HIS A 265 16.91 12.11 1.02
CA HIS A 265 17.15 11.82 2.45
C HIS A 265 17.33 13.16 3.18
N LEU A 266 16.44 13.48 4.11
CA LEU A 266 16.57 14.65 4.98
C LEU A 266 16.69 14.10 6.40
N ASP A 267 17.89 14.15 6.97
CA ASP A 267 18.07 13.98 8.41
C ASP A 267 17.74 15.33 9.09
N PRO A 268 16.73 15.41 9.96
CA PRO A 268 16.43 16.62 10.72
C PRO A 268 17.60 17.05 11.65
N ASN A 269 18.61 16.22 11.90
CA ASN A 269 19.80 16.63 12.64
C ASN A 269 21.02 16.97 11.78
N SER A 270 20.89 16.97 10.44
CA SER A 270 21.96 17.40 9.54
C SER A 270 22.25 18.90 9.69
N LYS A 271 23.54 19.25 9.81
CA LYS A 271 23.99 20.65 9.83
C LYS A 271 23.99 21.32 8.45
N ASP A 272 23.50 20.64 7.42
CA ASP A 272 23.42 21.20 6.08
C ASP A 272 22.24 22.18 5.97
N ILE A 273 22.58 23.47 5.98
CA ILE A 273 21.64 24.60 6.02
C ILE A 273 20.71 24.61 4.80
N ASP A 274 21.18 24.19 3.62
CA ASP A 274 20.39 24.29 2.38
C ASP A 274 19.39 23.15 2.24
N VAL A 275 19.75 21.99 2.78
CA VAL A 275 18.85 20.84 2.95
C VAL A 275 17.68 21.22 3.87
N TRP A 276 17.98 21.80 5.03
CA TRP A 276 16.97 22.23 6.01
C TRP A 276 16.02 23.32 5.48
N LYS A 277 16.52 24.28 4.68
CA LYS A 277 15.66 25.26 4.00
C LYS A 277 14.65 24.59 3.06
N THR A 278 15.09 23.56 2.33
CA THR A 278 14.23 22.81 1.41
C THR A 278 13.15 22.04 2.18
N VAL A 279 13.51 21.42 3.29
CA VAL A 279 12.58 20.73 4.21
C VAL A 279 11.52 21.68 4.73
N ILE A 280 11.93 22.82 5.28
CA ILE A 280 11.02 23.85 5.83
C ILE A 280 10.08 24.37 4.74
N ALA A 281 10.59 24.63 3.53
CA ALA A 281 9.77 25.07 2.41
C ALA A 281 8.72 24.01 2.00
N MET A 282 9.08 22.73 2.05
CA MET A 282 8.13 21.63 1.79
C MET A 282 7.05 21.52 2.87
N ALA A 283 7.42 21.53 4.15
CA ALA A 283 6.44 21.52 5.26
C ALA A 283 5.49 22.71 5.18
N LYS A 284 6.03 23.91 4.95
CA LYS A 284 5.22 25.12 4.79
C LYS A 284 4.23 24.99 3.62
N LYS A 285 4.68 24.45 2.49
CA LYS A 285 3.80 24.21 1.33
C LYS A 285 2.67 23.24 1.64
N ILE A 286 2.94 22.16 2.38
CA ILE A 286 1.93 21.18 2.80
C ILE A 286 0.92 21.86 3.75
N TRP A 287 1.43 22.58 4.75
CA TRP A 287 0.64 23.35 5.70
C TRP A 287 -0.29 24.36 5.01
N ASP A 288 0.25 25.18 4.10
CA ASP A 288 -0.51 26.18 3.34
C ASP A 288 -1.58 25.52 2.46
N THR A 289 -1.23 24.41 1.79
CA THR A 289 -2.19 23.65 0.95
C THR A 289 -3.35 23.11 1.78
N PHE A 290 -3.09 22.63 3.00
CA PHE A 290 -4.14 22.18 3.91
C PHE A 290 -5.09 23.33 4.27
N TRP A 291 -4.56 24.52 4.58
CA TRP A 291 -5.39 25.66 4.95
C TRP A 291 -6.19 26.24 3.78
N GLU A 292 -5.65 26.23 2.56
CA GLU A 292 -6.42 26.60 1.36
C GLU A 292 -7.61 25.65 1.13
N LYS A 293 -7.41 24.33 1.28
CA LYS A 293 -8.52 23.36 1.23
C LYS A 293 -9.55 23.61 2.34
N ARG A 294 -9.10 23.92 3.56
CA ARG A 294 -9.99 24.23 4.69
C ARG A 294 -10.79 25.49 4.47
N LYS A 295 -10.18 26.55 3.93
CA LYS A 295 -10.86 27.81 3.60
C LYS A 295 -12.03 27.59 2.64
N ALA A 296 -11.84 26.79 1.59
CA ALA A 296 -12.93 26.43 0.67
C ALA A 296 -14.08 25.67 1.37
N THR A 297 -13.75 24.85 2.37
CA THR A 297 -14.74 24.16 3.20
C THR A 297 -15.46 25.12 4.15
N HIS A 298 -14.75 26.05 4.77
CA HIS A 298 -15.31 27.09 5.62
C HIS A 298 -16.28 27.98 4.85
N GLU A 299 -15.94 28.38 3.63
CA GLU A 299 -16.83 29.15 2.75
C GLU A 299 -18.14 28.42 2.44
N ARG A 300 -18.10 27.08 2.31
CA ARG A 300 -19.29 26.25 2.13
C ARG A 300 -20.10 26.19 3.42
N MET A 301 -19.45 25.91 4.54
CA MET A 301 -20.09 25.87 5.86
C MET A 301 -20.76 27.19 6.22
N LEU A 302 -20.18 28.33 5.87
CA LEU A 302 -20.78 29.66 6.07
C LEU A 302 -22.08 29.85 5.29
N LYS A 303 -22.20 29.28 4.08
CA LYS A 303 -23.42 29.36 3.26
C LYS A 303 -24.56 28.52 3.85
N GLU A 304 -24.21 27.42 4.51
CA GLU A 304 -25.15 26.45 5.09
C GLU A 304 -25.36 26.65 6.61
N GLU A 305 -24.73 27.68 7.18
CA GLU A 305 -24.71 27.91 8.62
C GLU A 305 -26.06 28.39 9.16
N THR A 306 -26.63 27.63 10.10
CA THR A 306 -27.83 28.04 10.82
C THR A 306 -27.50 29.09 11.89
N PRO A 307 -28.46 29.93 12.33
CA PRO A 307 -28.22 30.92 13.38
C PRO A 307 -27.62 30.33 14.66
N MET A 308 -28.07 29.13 15.05
CA MET A 308 -27.56 28.41 16.22
C MET A 308 -26.09 27.99 16.03
N LYS A 309 -25.74 27.43 14.87
CA LYS A 309 -24.35 27.05 14.56
C LYS A 309 -23.43 28.28 14.50
N ARG A 310 -23.95 29.39 13.96
CA ARG A 310 -23.25 30.67 13.94
C ARG A 310 -22.93 31.17 15.34
N GLU A 311 -23.91 31.14 16.25
CA GLU A 311 -23.72 31.57 17.63
C GLU A 311 -22.67 30.71 18.34
N VAL A 312 -22.74 29.38 18.19
CA VAL A 312 -21.74 28.45 18.74
C VAL A 312 -20.34 28.74 18.18
N ARG A 313 -20.19 28.88 16.85
CA ARG A 313 -18.91 29.19 16.22
C ARG A 313 -18.36 30.54 16.68
N GLN A 314 -19.20 31.58 16.73
CA GLN A 314 -18.79 32.90 17.23
C GLN A 314 -18.40 32.86 18.70
N ASN A 315 -19.06 32.03 19.52
CA ASN A 315 -18.66 31.83 20.90
C ASN A 315 -17.29 31.15 20.99
N HIS A 316 -17.02 30.15 20.15
CA HIS A 316 -15.70 29.50 20.06
C HIS A 316 -14.60 30.44 19.54
N GLU A 317 -14.93 31.37 18.63
CA GLU A 317 -13.97 32.38 18.15
C GLU A 317 -13.60 33.39 19.24
N ARG A 318 -14.57 33.76 20.08
CA ARG A 318 -14.36 34.66 21.23
C ARG A 318 -13.63 33.96 22.38
N ASN A 319 -14.05 32.73 22.68
CA ASN A 319 -13.57 31.93 23.80
C ASN A 319 -13.08 30.59 23.25
N LYS A 320 -11.83 30.57 22.76
CA LYS A 320 -11.22 29.36 22.23
C LYS A 320 -11.12 28.32 23.37
N PRO A 321 -11.74 27.14 23.25
CA PRO A 321 -11.67 26.12 24.29
C PRO A 321 -10.28 25.48 24.31
N HIS A 322 -9.73 25.28 25.50
CA HIS A 322 -8.48 24.52 25.71
C HIS A 322 -8.76 23.11 26.27
N LYS A 323 -9.99 22.83 26.70
CA LYS A 323 -10.40 21.53 27.26
C LYS A 323 -11.44 20.87 26.36
N SER A 324 -11.33 19.55 26.18
CA SER A 324 -12.27 18.75 25.38
C SER A 324 -12.33 19.16 23.90
N VAL A 325 -11.25 19.74 23.38
CA VAL A 325 -11.07 20.16 21.99
C VAL A 325 -10.08 19.21 21.33
N LYS A 326 -10.23 18.93 20.03
CA LYS A 326 -9.23 18.12 19.31
C LYS A 326 -7.98 18.96 19.09
N VAL A 327 -6.81 18.48 19.51
CA VAL A 327 -5.52 19.14 19.25
C VAL A 327 -4.74 18.27 18.29
N TYR A 328 -4.28 18.87 17.19
CA TYR A 328 -3.46 18.22 16.20
C TYR A 328 -2.08 18.85 16.17
N GLU A 329 -1.04 18.04 16.29
CA GLU A 329 0.35 18.46 16.13
C GLU A 329 0.83 18.08 14.73
N TRP A 330 1.54 19.01 14.09
CA TRP A 330 2.14 18.77 12.78
C TRP A 330 3.65 18.70 12.92
N GLY A 331 4.20 17.54 12.57
CA GLY A 331 5.61 17.21 12.70
C GLY A 331 6.10 16.34 11.55
N TRP A 332 7.41 16.16 11.51
CA TRP A 332 8.04 15.22 10.59
C TRP A 332 7.98 13.81 11.18
N ASN A 333 7.33 12.89 10.47
CA ASN A 333 7.39 11.49 10.83
C ASN A 333 8.75 10.91 10.40
N THR A 334 9.46 10.28 11.35
CA THR A 334 10.82 9.74 11.16
C THR A 334 10.84 8.28 10.73
N GLU A 335 9.71 7.57 10.76
CA GLU A 335 9.63 6.13 10.49
C GLU A 335 9.51 5.79 9.00
N THR A 336 9.01 6.73 8.19
CA THR A 336 9.04 6.66 6.72
C THR A 336 9.77 7.88 6.17
N LEU A 337 10.03 7.93 4.85
CA LEU A 337 10.58 9.12 4.17
C LEU A 337 9.98 10.40 4.80
N PRO A 338 10.78 11.46 5.02
CA PRO A 338 10.35 12.63 5.79
C PRO A 338 9.01 13.15 5.24
N LYS A 339 7.95 12.83 5.97
CA LYS A 339 6.58 13.21 5.66
C LYS A 339 6.12 14.13 6.76
N PHE A 340 5.74 15.34 6.38
CA PHE A 340 5.15 16.30 7.28
C PHE A 340 3.68 15.94 7.44
N VAL A 341 3.33 15.34 8.58
CA VAL A 341 2.01 14.74 8.84
C VAL A 341 1.34 15.43 10.02
N LYS A 342 0.02 15.28 10.07
CA LYS A 342 -0.83 15.78 11.16
C LYS A 342 -1.20 14.61 12.08
N GLU A 343 -0.78 14.65 13.32
CA GLU A 343 -1.06 13.63 14.33
C GLU A 343 -2.01 14.16 15.40
N LEU A 344 -2.88 13.29 15.94
CA LEU A 344 -3.83 13.65 16.98
C LEU A 344 -3.16 13.54 18.35
N VAL A 345 -3.12 14.64 19.09
CA VAL A 345 -2.54 14.67 20.44
C VAL A 345 -3.49 13.98 21.43
N ARG A 346 -2.93 13.10 22.26
CA ARG A 346 -3.66 12.41 23.32
C ARG A 346 -4.26 13.41 24.29
N ILE A 347 -5.46 13.12 24.79
CA ILE A 347 -6.22 14.03 25.67
C ILE A 347 -5.41 14.50 26.88
N ALA A 348 -4.59 13.61 27.46
CA ALA A 348 -3.74 13.93 28.61
C ALA A 348 -2.66 14.98 28.31
N ASP A 349 -2.20 15.04 27.06
CA ASP A 349 -1.04 15.84 26.65
C ASP A 349 -1.48 17.17 25.99
N GLN A 350 -2.78 17.36 25.73
CA GLN A 350 -3.32 18.54 25.03
C GLN A 350 -3.01 19.87 25.74
N GLU A 351 -3.09 19.89 27.08
CA GLU A 351 -2.82 21.11 27.86
C GLU A 351 -1.33 21.46 27.84
N GLU A 352 -0.46 20.44 27.81
CA GLU A 352 0.99 20.62 27.70
C GLU A 352 1.38 21.09 26.30
N THR A 353 0.91 20.43 25.23
CA THR A 353 1.19 20.84 23.85
C THR A 353 0.70 22.26 23.55
N LEU A 354 -0.44 22.68 24.10
CA LEU A 354 -0.92 24.06 23.98
C LEU A 354 -0.19 25.03 24.91
N ALA A 355 0.51 24.57 25.96
CA ALA A 355 1.26 25.43 26.88
C ALA A 355 2.65 25.83 26.34
N GLU A 356 3.18 25.14 25.34
CA GLU A 356 4.48 25.40 24.69
C GLU A 356 4.46 26.63 23.74
N HIS A 357 4.08 27.80 24.27
CA HIS A 357 3.70 28.98 23.47
C HIS A 357 4.86 29.71 22.76
N GLU A 358 6.13 29.50 23.13
CA GLU A 358 7.23 30.30 22.56
C GLU A 358 7.71 29.81 21.19
N ASN A 359 7.53 28.52 20.87
CA ASN A 359 8.13 27.89 19.68
C ASN A 359 7.12 27.38 18.64
N LEU A 360 5.82 27.44 18.94
CA LEU A 360 4.76 26.91 18.07
C LEU A 360 4.00 28.02 17.32
N ILE A 361 3.47 27.65 16.16
CA ILE A 361 2.38 28.31 15.45
C ILE A 361 1.11 27.57 15.87
N GLU A 362 0.20 28.28 16.52
CA GLU A 362 -1.08 27.74 16.98
C GLU A 362 -2.23 28.37 16.19
N VAL A 363 -3.00 27.53 15.50
CA VAL A 363 -4.17 27.97 14.73
C VAL A 363 -5.42 27.23 15.21
N TYR A 364 -6.34 27.97 15.83
CA TYR A 364 -7.64 27.44 16.22
C TYR A 364 -8.65 27.56 15.08
N ASN A 365 -9.35 26.45 14.78
CA ASN A 365 -10.38 26.36 13.75
C ASN A 365 -11.76 26.20 14.39
N SER A 366 -12.49 27.31 14.47
CA SER A 366 -13.80 27.41 15.13
C SER A 366 -14.91 26.59 14.45
N PHE A 367 -14.79 26.31 13.15
CA PHE A 367 -15.77 25.53 12.39
C PHE A 367 -15.81 24.06 12.79
N PHE A 368 -14.65 23.51 13.19
CA PHE A 368 -14.49 22.10 13.52
C PHE A 368 -14.16 21.87 15.00
N ASN A 369 -14.01 22.94 15.77
CA ASN A 369 -13.58 22.91 17.16
C ASN A 369 -12.27 22.10 17.34
N GLU A 370 -11.24 22.53 16.62
CA GLU A 370 -9.92 21.88 16.61
C GLU A 370 -8.78 22.91 16.66
N TRP A 371 -7.70 22.54 17.34
CA TRP A 371 -6.42 23.25 17.32
C TRP A 371 -5.44 22.55 16.38
N HIS A 372 -4.63 23.35 15.68
CA HIS A 372 -3.49 22.87 14.92
C HIS A 372 -2.23 23.59 15.40
N CYS A 373 -1.27 22.80 15.88
CA CYS A 373 0.00 23.26 16.38
C CYS A 373 1.11 22.78 15.44
N THR A 374 2.10 23.63 15.17
CA THR A 374 3.32 23.24 14.46
C THR A 374 4.50 24.09 14.88
N ALA A 375 5.72 23.58 14.79
CA ALA A 375 6.91 24.40 15.05
C ALA A 375 6.97 25.63 14.12
N LYS A 376 7.46 26.77 14.62
CA LYS A 376 7.64 27.97 13.79
C LYS A 376 8.57 27.68 12.61
N PHE A 377 8.11 28.03 11.41
CA PHE A 377 8.95 28.09 10.22
C PHE A 377 9.88 29.33 10.28
N GLN A 378 10.89 29.33 11.16
CA GLN A 378 11.86 30.44 11.22
C GLN A 378 12.98 30.26 10.19
N ASP A 379 13.25 31.33 9.42
CA ASP A 379 14.34 31.42 8.44
C ASP A 379 15.69 31.83 9.06
N THR A 380 15.73 32.18 10.34
CA THR A 380 16.89 32.78 11.00
C THR A 380 17.69 31.80 11.82
N TRP A 381 18.37 30.87 11.13
CA TRP A 381 19.62 30.32 11.65
C TRP A 381 20.74 31.32 11.32
N VAL A 382 20.77 32.45 12.03
CA VAL A 382 21.99 33.27 12.07
C VAL A 382 22.95 32.48 12.94
N VAL A 383 23.89 31.78 12.30
CA VAL A 383 25.10 31.31 12.98
C VAL A 383 25.79 32.58 13.48
N GLU A 384 25.69 32.90 14.77
CA GLU A 384 26.48 33.94 15.40
C GLU A 384 27.95 33.53 15.38
N ASP A 385 28.60 33.75 14.24
CA ASP A 385 30.04 33.58 14.10
C ASP A 385 30.71 34.86 14.62
N THR A 386 31.07 34.82 15.91
CA THR A 386 31.73 35.94 16.58
C THR A 386 33.23 35.89 16.26
N THR A 387 33.67 36.51 15.16
CA THR A 387 34.87 37.38 15.06
C THR A 387 35.16 37.80 13.61
N ALA A 388 35.10 39.11 13.37
CA ALA A 388 35.30 39.82 12.10
C ALA A 388 36.80 40.09 11.78
N PRO A 389 37.18 40.93 10.78
CA PRO A 389 36.76 41.07 9.37
C PRO A 389 37.95 41.24 8.39
N VAL A 390 37.82 40.98 7.07
CA VAL A 390 38.48 41.77 5.99
C VAL A 390 37.68 41.69 4.67
N CYS A 391 37.42 42.86 4.06
CA CYS A 391 36.82 43.12 2.74
C CYS A 391 37.60 42.52 1.54
N LEU A 392 36.91 42.27 0.40
CA LEU A 392 37.09 43.02 -0.86
C LEU A 392 36.21 42.51 -2.04
N ARG A 393 35.51 43.48 -2.65
CA ARG A 393 35.21 43.72 -4.09
C ARG A 393 34.60 42.63 -5.00
N ALA A 394 33.36 42.96 -5.40
CA ALA A 394 32.81 43.04 -6.76
C ALA A 394 33.64 42.55 -7.96
N LEU A 395 32.98 41.80 -8.85
CA LEU A 395 32.95 41.97 -10.31
C LEU A 395 31.78 41.15 -10.91
N SER A 396 30.91 41.81 -11.68
CA SER A 396 30.12 41.17 -12.76
C SER A 396 30.97 41.20 -14.05
N PRO A 397 30.66 40.43 -15.12
CA PRO A 397 29.57 40.77 -16.03
C PRO A 397 28.87 39.60 -16.77
N ASP A 398 27.80 39.99 -17.47
CA ASP A 398 26.89 39.29 -18.39
C ASP A 398 27.51 38.35 -19.45
N LEU A 399 26.72 37.39 -19.98
CA LEU A 399 26.22 37.38 -21.38
C LEU A 399 25.50 36.08 -21.84
N LEU A 400 24.42 36.29 -22.62
CA LEU A 400 23.82 35.45 -23.70
C LEU A 400 22.67 34.44 -23.43
N SER A 401 21.45 34.96 -23.60
CA SER A 401 20.32 34.48 -24.45
C SER A 401 20.46 33.20 -25.28
N SER A 402 19.43 32.34 -25.21
CA SER A 402 18.65 31.94 -26.41
C SER A 402 17.28 31.34 -26.06
N ASP A 403 16.23 31.99 -26.57
CA ASP A 403 14.84 31.51 -26.63
C ASP A 403 14.66 30.28 -27.52
N VAL A 404 13.86 29.32 -27.08
CA VAL A 404 12.99 28.51 -27.96
C VAL A 404 11.64 28.31 -27.25
N SER A 405 10.64 29.09 -27.67
CA SER A 405 9.23 28.83 -27.40
C SER A 405 8.75 27.63 -28.21
N SER A 406 8.19 26.61 -27.55
CA SER A 406 7.29 25.66 -28.19
C SER A 406 5.95 25.64 -27.45
N SER A 407 4.92 25.99 -28.21
CA SER A 407 3.52 26.08 -27.81
C SER A 407 2.95 24.67 -27.61
N LEU A 408 2.55 24.33 -26.38
CA LEU A 408 1.72 23.16 -26.09
C LEU A 408 0.24 23.56 -26.04
N VAL A 409 -0.53 22.99 -26.97
CA VAL A 409 -2.00 23.09 -27.01
C VAL A 409 -2.59 22.23 -25.88
N PRO A 410 -3.60 22.69 -25.11
CA PRO A 410 -4.17 21.90 -24.02
C PRO A 410 -5.08 20.78 -24.54
N TYR A 411 -4.77 19.53 -24.21
CA TYR A 411 -5.62 18.36 -24.40
C TYR A 411 -6.88 18.46 -23.52
N LYS A 412 -8.06 18.41 -24.14
CA LYS A 412 -9.40 18.63 -23.52
C LYS A 412 -10.14 17.35 -23.08
N HIS A 413 -9.45 16.22 -22.89
CA HIS A 413 -10.11 14.94 -22.55
C HIS A 413 -9.84 14.49 -21.10
N MET A 414 -10.45 15.13 -20.11
CA MET A 414 -10.54 14.55 -18.74
C MET A 414 -11.85 14.85 -17.98
N ALA A 415 -12.81 15.58 -18.56
CA ALA A 415 -14.03 15.95 -17.83
C ALA A 415 -15.04 14.79 -17.62
N SER A 416 -14.88 13.65 -18.29
CA SER A 416 -15.83 12.52 -18.23
C SER A 416 -15.68 11.62 -16.98
N SER A 417 -14.51 11.63 -16.33
CA SER A 417 -14.15 10.66 -15.27
C SER A 417 -14.77 10.96 -13.90
N THR A 418 -15.32 12.15 -13.68
CA THR A 418 -15.77 12.60 -12.34
C THR A 418 -17.12 12.05 -11.89
N LYS A 419 -17.97 11.56 -12.80
CA LYS A 419 -19.29 11.01 -12.46
C LYS A 419 -19.21 9.54 -12.04
N GLU A 420 -18.51 8.72 -12.82
CA GLU A 420 -18.28 7.29 -12.54
C GLU A 420 -17.58 7.10 -11.18
N PHE A 421 -16.52 7.87 -10.94
CA PHE A 421 -15.78 7.81 -9.67
C PHE A 421 -16.64 8.18 -8.43
N LYS A 422 -17.56 9.14 -8.57
CA LYS A 422 -18.47 9.50 -7.48
C LYS A 422 -19.49 8.39 -7.20
N GLN A 423 -20.01 7.76 -8.25
CA GLN A 423 -20.96 6.66 -8.12
C GLN A 423 -20.32 5.43 -7.46
N GLU A 424 -19.11 5.05 -7.87
CA GLU A 424 -18.35 3.96 -7.25
C GLU A 424 -18.11 4.23 -5.76
N ARG A 425 -17.74 5.46 -5.40
CA ARG A 425 -17.54 5.87 -4.01
C ARG A 425 -18.82 5.78 -3.18
N THR A 426 -19.94 6.26 -3.70
CA THR A 426 -21.25 6.17 -3.02
C THR A 426 -21.68 4.72 -2.84
N GLN A 427 -21.53 3.88 -3.86
CA GLN A 427 -21.84 2.46 -3.80
C GLN A 427 -21.02 1.78 -2.70
N LEU A 428 -19.72 2.08 -2.66
CA LEU A 428 -18.80 1.56 -1.66
C LEU A 428 -19.21 1.95 -0.23
N GLU A 429 -19.49 3.24 -0.02
CA GLU A 429 -19.88 3.76 1.29
C GLU A 429 -21.17 3.10 1.80
N VAL A 430 -22.18 2.94 0.94
CA VAL A 430 -23.44 2.27 1.30
C VAL A 430 -23.22 0.82 1.68
N VAL A 431 -22.48 0.05 0.87
CA VAL A 431 -22.22 -1.36 1.13
C VAL A 431 -21.42 -1.52 2.42
N CYS A 432 -20.37 -0.73 2.62
CA CYS A 432 -19.55 -0.81 3.83
C CYS A 432 -20.34 -0.52 5.09
N LEU A 433 -21.20 0.51 5.10
CA LEU A 433 -22.04 0.81 6.25
C LEU A 433 -23.05 -0.32 6.51
N LEU A 434 -23.65 -0.88 5.45
CA LEU A 434 -24.59 -1.99 5.58
C LEU A 434 -23.93 -3.26 6.08
N SER A 435 -22.77 -3.64 5.55
CA SER A 435 -22.02 -4.80 6.01
C SER A 435 -21.56 -4.61 7.45
N ARG A 436 -20.95 -3.47 7.77
CA ARG A 436 -20.35 -3.21 9.09
C ARG A 436 -21.37 -3.05 10.21
N PHE A 437 -22.52 -2.44 9.96
CA PHE A 437 -23.51 -2.17 11.02
C PHE A 437 -24.71 -3.12 11.01
N PHE A 438 -25.03 -3.73 9.87
CA PHE A 438 -26.25 -4.52 9.71
C PHE A 438 -25.99 -5.95 9.24
N GLY A 439 -24.73 -6.31 8.92
CA GLY A 439 -24.37 -7.65 8.48
C GLY A 439 -24.81 -7.98 7.05
N PHE A 440 -24.92 -6.94 6.21
CA PHE A 440 -25.28 -7.12 4.80
C PHE A 440 -24.16 -7.85 4.04
N VAL A 441 -24.53 -8.92 3.34
CA VAL A 441 -23.66 -9.64 2.42
C VAL A 441 -24.20 -9.45 0.99
N PRO A 442 -23.42 -8.87 0.06
CA PRO A 442 -23.84 -8.77 -1.33
C PRO A 442 -24.06 -10.18 -1.95
N PRO A 443 -25.18 -10.45 -2.63
CA PRO A 443 -25.50 -11.78 -3.13
C PRO A 443 -24.58 -12.21 -4.28
N ILE A 444 -24.27 -13.50 -4.35
CA ILE A 444 -23.40 -14.12 -5.35
C ILE A 444 -24.17 -15.27 -6.04
N PRO A 445 -24.57 -15.14 -7.31
CA PRO A 445 -24.40 -14.00 -8.21
C PRO A 445 -25.39 -12.84 -7.91
N MET A 446 -25.09 -11.65 -8.43
CA MET A 446 -26.06 -10.55 -8.41
C MET A 446 -27.33 -10.93 -9.18
N HIS A 447 -28.49 -10.84 -8.53
CA HIS A 447 -29.77 -11.09 -9.19
C HIS A 447 -30.20 -9.89 -10.04
N ASP A 448 -30.18 -10.03 -11.37
CA ASP A 448 -30.62 -8.98 -12.31
C ASP A 448 -32.13 -8.68 -12.24
N ASN A 449 -32.92 -9.54 -11.59
CA ASN A 449 -34.38 -9.60 -11.77
C ASN A 449 -35.22 -9.08 -10.60
N SER A 450 -34.68 -8.22 -9.73
CA SER A 450 -35.53 -7.62 -8.70
C SER A 450 -36.54 -6.65 -9.34
N THR A 451 -37.77 -7.14 -9.49
CA THR A 451 -38.97 -6.39 -9.93
C THR A 451 -39.52 -5.49 -8.82
N ALA A 452 -38.86 -5.44 -7.66
CA ALA A 452 -39.27 -4.60 -6.55
C ALA A 452 -39.24 -3.13 -6.96
N VAL A 453 -40.42 -2.50 -6.89
CA VAL A 453 -40.56 -1.07 -7.12
C VAL A 453 -40.05 -0.34 -5.87
N THR A 454 -38.89 0.29 -6.00
CA THR A 454 -38.34 1.19 -5.00
C THR A 454 -39.21 2.45 -4.89
N THR A 455 -39.59 2.84 -3.69
CA THR A 455 -40.29 4.10 -3.42
C THR A 455 -39.32 5.20 -2.97
N ASP A 456 -39.68 6.48 -3.14
CA ASP A 456 -38.92 7.61 -2.58
C ASP A 456 -38.81 7.54 -1.05
N ALA A 457 -39.77 6.89 -0.39
CA ALA A 457 -39.72 6.61 1.05
C ALA A 457 -38.60 5.63 1.39
N ASP A 458 -38.39 4.57 0.59
CA ASP A 458 -37.30 3.61 0.80
C ASP A 458 -35.92 4.28 0.62
N LYS A 459 -35.80 5.19 -0.36
CA LYS A 459 -34.59 6.02 -0.52
C LYS A 459 -34.31 6.87 0.73
N LYS A 460 -35.32 7.60 1.22
CA LYS A 460 -35.19 8.45 2.41
C LYS A 460 -34.83 7.64 3.64
N CYS A 461 -35.41 6.44 3.76
CA CYS A 461 -35.11 5.52 4.85
C CYS A 461 -33.65 5.06 4.80
N LEU A 462 -33.14 4.64 3.63
CA LEU A 462 -31.74 4.24 3.46
C LEU A 462 -30.77 5.35 3.83
N VAL A 463 -31.01 6.56 3.32
CA VAL A 463 -30.19 7.74 3.63
C VAL A 463 -30.20 8.04 5.14
N ALA A 464 -31.38 8.00 5.77
CA ALA A 464 -31.54 8.29 7.18
C ALA A 464 -30.89 7.22 8.09
N ILE A 465 -31.08 5.94 7.79
CA ILE A 465 -30.52 4.83 8.57
C ILE A 465 -28.99 4.82 8.50
N LEU A 466 -28.43 5.08 7.31
CA LEU A 466 -26.99 5.09 7.09
C LEU A 466 -26.31 6.42 7.46
N GLY A 467 -27.07 7.43 7.87
CA GLY A 467 -26.53 8.76 8.20
C GLY A 467 -25.87 9.46 7.01
N LEU A 468 -26.28 9.13 5.78
CA LEU A 468 -25.72 9.72 4.56
C LEU A 468 -26.38 11.07 4.26
N ASP A 469 -25.70 11.93 3.51
CA ASP A 469 -26.35 13.10 2.93
C ASP A 469 -27.23 12.67 1.74
N ALA A 470 -28.42 13.26 1.61
CA ALA A 470 -29.38 12.96 0.55
C ALA A 470 -28.82 13.26 -0.85
N SER A 471 -27.81 14.14 -0.94
CA SER A 471 -27.10 14.44 -2.19
C SER A 471 -26.03 13.39 -2.55
N THR A 472 -25.56 12.59 -1.59
CA THR A 472 -24.49 11.58 -1.77
C THR A 472 -24.99 10.35 -2.51
N VAL A 473 -26.25 9.93 -2.26
CA VAL A 473 -26.81 8.72 -2.86
C VAL A 473 -27.45 9.02 -4.21
N SER A 474 -26.74 8.67 -5.30
CA SER A 474 -27.23 8.89 -6.66
C SER A 474 -28.46 8.03 -6.96
N ASN A 475 -29.42 8.58 -7.72
CA ASN A 475 -30.56 7.79 -8.20
C ASN A 475 -30.11 6.61 -9.07
N GLU A 476 -28.97 6.74 -9.76
CA GLU A 476 -28.40 5.71 -10.60
C GLU A 476 -27.97 4.48 -9.80
N PHE A 477 -27.29 4.68 -8.65
CA PHE A 477 -26.96 3.58 -7.75
C PHE A 477 -28.22 2.88 -7.22
N LEU A 478 -29.23 3.64 -6.81
CA LEU A 478 -30.48 3.06 -6.28
C LEU A 478 -31.26 2.25 -7.32
N LEU A 479 -31.08 2.55 -8.60
CA LEU A 479 -31.68 1.78 -9.70
C LEU A 479 -30.85 0.56 -10.09
N SER A 480 -29.57 0.50 -9.70
CA SER A 480 -28.71 -0.66 -9.93
C SER A 480 -29.20 -1.90 -9.18
N PRO A 481 -28.87 -3.13 -9.66
CA PRO A 481 -29.22 -4.36 -8.95
C PRO A 481 -28.77 -4.35 -7.49
N LEU A 482 -27.53 -3.91 -7.22
CA LEU A 482 -26.98 -3.82 -5.87
C LEU A 482 -27.75 -2.82 -5.00
N GLY A 483 -28.03 -1.62 -5.52
CA GLY A 483 -28.79 -0.60 -4.77
C GLY A 483 -30.19 -1.07 -4.39
N LYS A 484 -30.88 -1.79 -5.29
CA LYS A 484 -32.16 -2.44 -5.00
C LYS A 484 -32.03 -3.51 -3.92
N THR A 485 -31.00 -4.34 -3.98
CA THR A 485 -30.73 -5.36 -2.95
C THR A 485 -30.46 -4.72 -1.59
N CYS A 486 -29.65 -3.66 -1.52
CA CYS A 486 -29.41 -2.90 -0.28
C CYS A 486 -30.70 -2.31 0.29
N GLN A 487 -31.59 -1.80 -0.56
CA GLN A 487 -32.89 -1.27 -0.14
C GLN A 487 -33.82 -2.38 0.37
N LEU A 488 -33.89 -3.51 -0.33
CA LEU A 488 -34.68 -4.66 0.09
C LEU A 488 -34.21 -5.21 1.44
N PHE A 489 -32.90 -5.32 1.62
CA PHE A 489 -32.28 -5.72 2.88
C PHE A 489 -32.68 -4.78 4.02
N LEU A 490 -32.50 -3.47 3.84
CA LEU A 490 -32.90 -2.48 4.85
C LEU A 490 -34.39 -2.49 5.15
N LYS A 491 -35.24 -2.73 4.15
CA LYS A 491 -36.69 -2.79 4.29
C LYS A 491 -37.15 -3.82 5.32
N MET A 492 -36.37 -4.87 5.55
CA MET A 492 -36.68 -5.88 6.56
C MET A 492 -36.56 -5.31 7.99
N PHE A 493 -35.65 -4.36 8.23
CA PHE A 493 -35.45 -3.79 9.57
C PHE A 493 -36.51 -2.76 9.98
N TYR A 494 -37.20 -2.13 9.03
CA TYR A 494 -38.27 -1.17 9.31
C TYR A 494 -39.66 -1.66 8.88
N SER A 495 -39.76 -2.88 8.34
CA SER A 495 -41.03 -3.57 8.16
C SER A 495 -41.70 -3.77 9.52
N ARG A 496 -43.04 -3.73 9.55
CA ARG A 496 -43.81 -4.02 10.78
C ARG A 496 -43.83 -5.51 11.15
N ASP A 497 -43.23 -6.34 10.31
CA ASP A 497 -43.13 -7.78 10.51
C ASP A 497 -41.87 -8.12 11.32
N LEU A 498 -42.05 -8.36 12.62
CA LEU A 498 -40.97 -8.68 13.57
C LEU A 498 -40.34 -10.06 13.35
N GLU A 499 -41.00 -10.96 12.61
CA GLU A 499 -40.50 -12.31 12.29
C GLU A 499 -39.79 -12.35 10.93
N SER A 500 -39.86 -11.26 10.15
CA SER A 500 -39.20 -11.16 8.86
C SER A 500 -37.68 -11.06 9.06
N LYS A 501 -36.97 -12.10 8.61
CA LYS A 501 -35.51 -12.10 8.51
C LYS A 501 -35.10 -11.77 7.07
N PRO A 502 -33.93 -11.15 6.85
CA PRO A 502 -33.36 -11.05 5.52
C PRO A 502 -33.14 -12.45 4.91
N GLU A 503 -33.06 -12.51 3.58
CA GLU A 503 -32.69 -13.74 2.89
C GLU A 503 -31.32 -14.24 3.37
N ALA A 504 -31.18 -15.56 3.49
CA ALA A 504 -29.98 -16.20 4.03
C ALA A 504 -28.69 -15.75 3.31
N ASP A 505 -28.76 -15.56 2.00
CA ASP A 505 -27.63 -15.14 1.16
C ASP A 505 -27.24 -13.67 1.35
N LEU A 506 -28.11 -12.86 1.97
CA LEU A 506 -27.91 -11.42 2.17
C LEU A 506 -27.45 -11.03 3.58
N TRP A 507 -27.37 -12.00 4.50
CA TRP A 507 -27.18 -11.73 5.92
C TRP A 507 -26.15 -12.67 6.54
N ASP A 508 -25.10 -12.10 7.10
CA ASP A 508 -23.99 -12.84 7.71
C ASP A 508 -24.34 -13.56 9.02
N LEU A 509 -25.48 -13.28 9.62
CA LEU A 509 -26.00 -14.04 10.76
C LEU A 509 -26.74 -15.32 10.34
N SER A 510 -26.94 -15.53 9.04
CA SER A 510 -27.47 -16.79 8.54
C SER A 510 -26.37 -17.86 8.51
N ASP A 511 -26.65 -19.05 9.05
CA ASP A 511 -25.73 -20.19 9.03
C ASP A 511 -25.44 -20.66 7.60
N ASP A 512 -26.37 -20.43 6.67
CA ASP A 512 -26.25 -20.80 5.26
C ASP A 512 -25.47 -19.76 4.44
N ASN A 513 -25.10 -18.61 5.04
CA ASN A 513 -24.36 -17.56 4.33
C ASN A 513 -22.88 -17.93 4.16
N CYS A 514 -22.34 -17.67 2.97
CA CYS A 514 -20.93 -17.94 2.67
C CYS A 514 -19.92 -17.07 3.45
N GLN A 515 -20.36 -15.95 4.01
CA GLN A 515 -19.60 -15.05 4.88
C GLN A 515 -20.19 -15.03 6.30
N THR A 516 -20.74 -16.15 6.75
CA THR A 516 -21.38 -16.22 8.06
C THR A 516 -20.41 -15.88 9.20
N LEU A 517 -20.88 -15.10 10.16
CA LEU A 517 -20.11 -14.76 11.36
C LEU A 517 -19.96 -15.95 12.32
N ALA A 518 -20.75 -17.01 12.15
CA ALA A 518 -20.81 -18.13 13.08
C ALA A 518 -19.45 -18.80 13.34
N PHE A 519 -18.52 -18.69 12.38
CA PHE A 519 -17.19 -19.29 12.45
C PHE A 519 -16.06 -18.31 12.79
N LEU A 520 -16.37 -17.01 12.99
CA LEU A 520 -15.34 -16.03 13.34
C LEU A 520 -14.85 -16.22 14.77
N LYS A 521 -13.54 -16.04 14.97
CA LYS A 521 -12.88 -16.16 16.28
C LYS A 521 -13.57 -15.28 17.33
N ARG A 522 -13.89 -14.03 16.96
CA ARG A 522 -14.54 -13.07 17.86
C ARG A 522 -15.93 -13.50 18.30
N VAL A 523 -16.76 -14.02 17.41
CA VAL A 523 -18.09 -14.53 17.77
C VAL A 523 -17.97 -15.68 18.78
N SER A 524 -17.04 -16.61 18.53
CA SER A 524 -16.81 -17.74 19.44
C SER A 524 -16.28 -17.32 20.83
N ALA A 525 -15.72 -16.12 20.93
CA ALA A 525 -15.21 -15.54 22.18
C ALA A 525 -16.29 -14.83 23.01
N ILE A 526 -17.48 -14.58 22.46
CA ILE A 526 -18.54 -13.86 23.19
C ILE A 526 -19.03 -14.71 24.37
N ARG A 527 -19.10 -14.08 25.54
CA ARG A 527 -19.67 -14.60 26.78
C ARG A 527 -20.71 -13.62 27.29
N THR A 528 -21.83 -14.15 27.76
CA THR A 528 -22.88 -13.34 28.38
C THR A 528 -22.60 -13.23 29.88
N VAL A 529 -22.41 -12.01 30.37
CA VAL A 529 -22.16 -11.71 31.79
C VAL A 529 -23.32 -10.88 32.33
N LYS A 530 -23.86 -11.27 33.48
CA LYS A 530 -24.89 -10.48 34.17
C LYS A 530 -24.23 -9.53 35.16
N CYS A 531 -24.47 -8.23 35.01
CA CYS A 531 -24.06 -7.21 35.98
C CYS A 531 -24.92 -7.30 37.25
N SER A 532 -24.44 -6.72 38.35
CA SER A 532 -25.16 -6.62 39.64
C SER A 532 -26.52 -5.92 39.53
N LEU A 533 -26.70 -5.07 38.52
CA LEU A 533 -27.96 -4.40 38.18
C LEU A 533 -28.92 -5.27 37.35
N GLY A 534 -28.59 -6.54 37.10
CA GLY A 534 -29.38 -7.46 36.26
C GLY A 534 -29.25 -7.22 34.76
N GLN A 535 -28.45 -6.22 34.34
CA GLN A 535 -28.17 -5.94 32.93
C GLN A 535 -27.24 -6.99 32.32
N THR A 536 -27.52 -7.38 31.09
CA THR A 536 -26.70 -8.33 30.33
C THR A 536 -25.60 -7.59 29.57
N TRP A 537 -24.36 -8.03 29.73
CA TRP A 537 -23.18 -7.55 29.03
C TRP A 537 -22.64 -8.67 28.15
N TYR A 538 -22.06 -8.30 27.01
CA TYR A 538 -21.41 -9.20 26.06
C TYR A 538 -19.91 -8.98 26.17
N MET A 539 -19.22 -9.92 26.82
CA MET A 539 -17.78 -9.88 27.07
C MET A 539 -17.05 -10.75 26.06
N PHE A 540 -15.97 -10.25 25.47
CA PHE A 540 -15.09 -11.02 24.60
C PHE A 540 -14.00 -11.68 25.43
N ASP A 541 -14.07 -13.01 25.55
CA ASP A 541 -13.13 -13.84 26.30
C ASP A 541 -12.25 -14.63 25.33
N PHE A 542 -11.06 -14.09 25.03
CA PHE A 542 -10.08 -14.72 24.16
C PHE A 542 -9.21 -15.77 24.87
N GLY A 543 -9.37 -15.97 26.18
CA GLY A 543 -8.59 -16.91 26.97
C GLY A 543 -7.08 -16.70 26.82
N ASN A 544 -6.36 -17.77 26.47
CA ASN A 544 -4.89 -17.73 26.29
C ASN A 544 -4.42 -16.93 25.06
N LEU A 545 -5.35 -16.50 24.19
CA LEU A 545 -5.04 -15.69 23.00
C LEU A 545 -5.16 -14.19 23.27
N CYS A 546 -5.45 -13.80 24.52
CA CYS A 546 -5.61 -12.40 24.88
C CYS A 546 -4.27 -11.66 24.87
N THR A 547 -4.23 -10.49 24.24
CA THR A 547 -3.03 -9.63 24.18
C THR A 547 -2.96 -8.64 25.33
N THR A 548 -4.09 -8.40 26.01
CA THR A 548 -4.22 -7.41 27.08
C THR A 548 -4.60 -8.08 28.42
N PRO A 549 -4.40 -7.41 29.57
CA PRO A 549 -4.77 -7.97 30.87
C PRO A 549 -6.27 -7.81 31.21
N TRP A 550 -7.08 -7.28 30.28
CA TRP A 550 -8.50 -6.98 30.48
C TRP A 550 -9.36 -7.58 29.37
N ASN A 551 -10.64 -7.83 29.65
CA ASN A 551 -11.59 -8.29 28.64
C ASN A 551 -12.48 -7.13 28.19
N LEU A 552 -12.65 -6.99 26.87
CA LEU A 552 -13.59 -6.04 26.29
C LEU A 552 -15.03 -6.49 26.58
N ALA A 553 -15.89 -5.58 27.06
CA ALA A 553 -17.30 -5.87 27.27
C ALA A 553 -18.19 -4.72 26.82
N VAL A 554 -19.29 -5.05 26.14
CA VAL A 554 -20.27 -4.08 25.63
C VAL A 554 -21.69 -4.39 26.11
N GLN A 555 -22.52 -3.35 26.16
CA GLN A 555 -23.85 -3.42 26.77
C GLN A 555 -24.97 -3.87 25.81
N SER A 556 -24.69 -4.04 24.52
CA SER A 556 -25.69 -4.43 23.53
C SER A 556 -25.18 -5.49 22.57
N ALA A 557 -26.07 -6.35 22.09
CA ALA A 557 -25.76 -7.33 21.06
C ALA A 557 -25.31 -6.65 19.76
N ALA A 558 -25.90 -5.50 19.41
CA ALA A 558 -25.51 -4.73 18.23
C ALA A 558 -24.05 -4.26 18.30
N ALA A 559 -23.59 -3.76 19.45
CA ALA A 559 -22.19 -3.39 19.65
C ALA A 559 -21.26 -4.61 19.60
N ALA A 560 -21.70 -5.76 20.13
CA ALA A 560 -20.92 -6.99 20.06
C ALA A 560 -20.78 -7.49 18.61
N LEU A 561 -21.84 -7.43 17.82
CA LEU A 561 -21.80 -7.77 16.39
C LEU A 561 -20.94 -6.80 15.59
N PHE A 562 -21.03 -5.49 15.87
CA PHE A 562 -20.14 -4.49 15.27
C PHE A 562 -18.66 -4.83 15.48
N ILE A 563 -18.28 -5.23 16.71
CA ILE A 563 -16.90 -5.69 17.01
C ILE A 563 -16.52 -6.93 16.18
N CYS A 564 -17.46 -7.84 15.93
CA CYS A 564 -17.22 -9.01 15.10
C CYS A 564 -17.07 -8.68 13.61
N HIS A 565 -17.57 -7.52 13.16
CA HIS A 565 -17.38 -7.03 11.79
C HIS A 565 -16.09 -6.22 11.59
N LEU A 566 -15.37 -5.88 12.66
CA LEU A 566 -14.05 -5.24 12.54
C LEU A 566 -13.04 -6.23 11.97
N ASP A 567 -11.92 -5.73 11.44
CA ASP A 567 -10.84 -6.57 10.89
C ASP A 567 -10.36 -7.57 11.95
N ASP A 568 -10.35 -8.86 11.63
CA ASP A 568 -9.94 -9.95 12.54
C ASP A 568 -8.49 -9.86 13.01
N THR A 569 -7.66 -9.06 12.33
CA THR A 569 -6.27 -8.76 12.73
C THR A 569 -6.18 -7.71 13.83
N MET A 570 -7.23 -6.91 14.05
CA MET A 570 -7.19 -5.88 15.11
C MET A 570 -7.07 -6.51 16.49
N GLU A 571 -6.12 -6.00 17.27
CA GLU A 571 -5.93 -6.39 18.67
C GLU A 571 -6.98 -5.72 19.58
N GLU A 572 -7.15 -6.23 20.81
CA GLU A 572 -8.18 -5.78 21.72
C GLU A 572 -8.10 -4.28 22.03
N GLU A 573 -6.90 -3.71 22.11
CA GLU A 573 -6.68 -2.27 22.35
C GLU A 573 -7.16 -1.42 21.16
N GLU A 574 -6.88 -1.85 19.93
CA GLU A 574 -7.33 -1.16 18.71
C GLU A 574 -8.86 -1.21 18.59
N VAL A 575 -9.46 -2.35 18.91
CA VAL A 575 -10.92 -2.49 18.96
C VAL A 575 -11.52 -1.54 20.01
N ALA A 576 -10.89 -1.41 21.18
CA ALA A 576 -11.36 -0.48 22.21
C ALA A 576 -11.25 0.99 21.77
N LEU A 577 -10.19 1.36 21.05
CA LEU A 577 -10.02 2.70 20.47
C LEU A 577 -11.09 3.01 19.41
N GLU A 578 -11.48 2.03 18.59
CA GLU A 578 -12.52 2.19 17.58
C GLU A 578 -13.93 2.39 18.18
N LEU A 579 -14.13 1.94 19.43
CA LEU A 579 -15.39 2.09 20.16
C LEU A 579 -15.49 3.38 20.98
N ALA A 580 -14.35 4.04 21.22
CA ALA A 580 -14.24 5.25 22.07
C ALA A 580 -14.49 6.53 21.28
#